data_AF-A0A7T1Y224-F1
#
_entry.id   AF-A0A7T1Y224-F1
#
_cell.length_a   1.000
_cell.length_b   1.000
_cell.length_c   1.000
_cell.angle_alpha   90.00
_cell.angle_beta   90.00
_cell.angle_gamma   90.00
#
_symmetry.space_group_name_H-M   'P 1'
#
loop_
_entity.id
_entity.type
_entity.pdbx_description
1 polymer ?
#
loop_
_entity_poly.entity_id
_entity_poly.type
_entity_poly.pdbx_seq_one_letter_code
_entity_poly.pdbx_strand_id
1 'polypeptide(L)'
;MRKERLIVPLLVVVVLAWLAGQAVSSWLFEREMARTLTDLEARGEIDIKRVDVEQGWWSSTGRILLAPLFGQTWQLELTYHARHGVLSTQLDGEAMLRHGPDGDNLFGDSLASSPPQWEASYHTLNGALEGGIQLSPLRITQQQRELTFEGGRLRFSGEQGDWRLRAQLEAWTLSDGAVRLEIGPATLNSQYAYTEGAHAFTQEDRLLVESLSWHQPQLKLDATAVRLANRVSLDDQELRMQLDLDLGEIHTAEQVLLTGQVEAELSRLNADAIRSTMSRLRELAASGRHAGDREALLAELEPYLLAILQDSPRLDLKRLELDSPMLGLAARVDGALFFDGRRLEALSLTDLDQPEAKERWRRRLDGDFTWYELPTVVALWLGLPLDTRTLEVDVGRGQVRVNGRPLPPLWR
;
A
#
# COMPACT_ATOMS: atom_id res chain seq x y z
N MET A 1 63.69 16.87 -26.49
CA MET A 1 62.37 16.62 -27.12
C MET A 1 62.00 15.13 -27.04
N ARG A 2 61.40 14.63 -25.95
CA ARG A 2 60.88 13.23 -25.90
C ARG A 2 59.94 12.85 -24.73
N LYS A 3 59.46 13.81 -23.91
CA LYS A 3 58.44 13.55 -22.86
C LYS A 3 57.06 14.10 -23.24
N GLU A 4 57.00 15.22 -23.98
CA GLU A 4 55.74 15.81 -24.46
C GLU A 4 55.00 14.92 -25.49
N ARG A 5 55.72 14.08 -26.24
CA ARG A 5 55.10 13.16 -27.23
C ARG A 5 54.41 11.94 -26.63
N LEU A 6 54.61 11.64 -25.34
CA LEU A 6 53.94 10.54 -24.62
C LEU A 6 52.75 11.02 -23.79
N ILE A 7 52.73 12.30 -23.40
CA ILE A 7 51.63 12.91 -22.64
C ILE A 7 50.37 13.00 -23.50
N VAL A 8 50.51 13.39 -24.76
CA VAL A 8 49.39 13.50 -25.71
C VAL A 8 48.69 12.15 -25.96
N PRO A 9 49.37 11.06 -26.34
CA PRO A 9 48.71 9.77 -26.53
C PRO A 9 48.16 9.19 -25.22
N LEU A 10 48.81 9.44 -24.07
CA LEU A 10 48.27 9.05 -22.76
C LEU A 10 46.96 9.80 -22.44
N LEU A 11 46.92 11.12 -22.68
CA LEU A 11 45.70 11.92 -22.54
C LEU A 11 44.60 11.47 -23.48
N VAL A 12 44.93 11.14 -24.73
CA VAL A 12 43.96 10.61 -25.70
C VAL A 12 43.40 9.27 -25.22
N VAL A 13 44.22 8.37 -24.69
CA VAL A 13 43.75 7.09 -24.12
C VAL A 13 42.87 7.31 -22.90
N VAL A 14 43.23 8.24 -22.00
CA VAL A 14 42.40 8.59 -20.83
C VAL A 14 41.06 9.19 -21.24
N VAL A 15 41.06 10.10 -22.21
CA VAL A 15 39.83 10.70 -22.75
C VAL A 15 38.97 9.65 -23.46
N LEU A 16 39.55 8.75 -24.25
CA LEU A 16 38.81 7.65 -24.88
C LEU A 16 38.25 6.66 -23.87
N ALA A 17 39.02 6.31 -22.84
CA ALA A 17 38.56 5.46 -21.75
C ALA A 17 37.44 6.13 -20.94
N TRP A 18 37.53 7.45 -20.73
CA TRP A 18 36.49 8.25 -20.08
C TRP A 18 35.20 8.32 -20.92
N LEU A 19 35.32 8.58 -22.24
CA LEU A 19 34.19 8.55 -23.17
C LEU A 19 33.56 7.16 -23.28
N ALA A 20 34.36 6.10 -23.31
CA ALA A 20 33.88 4.72 -23.34
C ALA A 20 33.18 4.36 -22.02
N GLY A 21 33.77 4.70 -20.88
CA GLY A 21 33.15 4.49 -19.56
C GLY A 21 31.82 5.24 -19.44
N GLN A 22 31.74 6.43 -20.00
CA GLN A 22 30.52 7.22 -20.02
C GLN A 22 29.45 6.67 -20.96
N ALA A 23 29.81 6.19 -22.16
CA ALA A 23 28.87 5.53 -23.07
C ALA A 23 28.34 4.20 -22.49
N VAL A 24 29.18 3.47 -21.76
CA VAL A 24 28.77 2.24 -21.05
C VAL A 24 27.86 2.59 -19.87
N SER A 25 28.18 3.64 -19.10
CA SER A 25 27.37 4.15 -18.00
C SER A 25 25.97 4.56 -18.45
N SER A 26 25.84 5.35 -19.52
CA SER A 26 24.54 5.76 -20.06
C SER A 26 23.74 4.58 -20.58
N TRP A 27 24.38 3.62 -21.26
CA TRP A 27 23.71 2.40 -21.73
C TRP A 27 23.23 1.52 -20.57
N LEU A 28 24.05 1.33 -19.54
CA LEU A 28 23.69 0.56 -18.35
C LEU A 28 22.54 1.23 -17.59
N PHE A 29 22.57 2.55 -17.43
CA PHE A 29 21.49 3.32 -16.83
C PHE A 29 20.17 3.13 -17.60
N GLU A 30 20.18 3.29 -18.93
CA GLU A 30 18.97 3.15 -19.74
C GLU A 30 18.38 1.73 -19.66
N ARG A 31 19.24 0.72 -19.66
CA ARG A 31 18.84 -0.67 -19.48
C ARG A 31 18.23 -0.91 -18.10
N GLU A 32 18.86 -0.39 -17.05
CA GLU A 32 18.42 -0.61 -15.67
C GLU A 32 17.14 0.17 -15.33
N MET A 33 17.00 1.39 -15.85
CA MET A 33 15.77 2.17 -15.80
C MET A 33 14.61 1.40 -16.46
N ALA A 34 14.80 0.94 -17.70
CA ALA A 34 13.74 0.20 -18.42
C ALA A 34 13.33 -1.08 -17.67
N ARG A 35 14.31 -1.81 -17.11
CA ARG A 35 14.05 -3.02 -16.31
C ARG A 35 13.34 -2.72 -15.00
N THR A 36 13.79 -1.72 -14.25
CA THR A 36 13.17 -1.32 -12.98
C THR A 36 11.72 -0.89 -13.19
N LEU A 37 11.43 -0.12 -14.25
CA LEU A 37 10.06 0.27 -14.58
C LEU A 37 9.21 -0.96 -14.96
N THR A 38 9.78 -1.92 -15.70
CA THR A 38 9.10 -3.17 -16.04
C THR A 38 8.82 -4.03 -14.80
N ASP A 39 9.75 -4.10 -13.85
CA ASP A 39 9.61 -4.85 -12.60
C ASP A 39 8.59 -4.18 -11.65
N LEU A 40 8.58 -2.84 -11.60
CA LEU A 40 7.56 -2.07 -10.87
C LEU A 40 6.17 -2.25 -11.49
N GLU A 41 6.08 -2.27 -12.83
CA GLU A 41 4.84 -2.56 -13.55
C GLU A 41 4.38 -4.02 -13.32
N ALA A 42 5.31 -4.96 -13.17
CA ALA A 42 5.00 -6.36 -12.86
C ALA A 42 4.30 -6.54 -11.51
N ARG A 43 4.45 -5.59 -10.58
CA ARG A 43 3.71 -5.54 -9.30
C ARG A 43 2.20 -5.29 -9.49
N GLY A 44 1.75 -4.83 -10.67
CA GLY A 44 0.33 -4.88 -11.05
C GLY A 44 -0.60 -3.90 -10.33
N GLU A 45 -0.08 -2.83 -9.71
CA GLU A 45 -0.92 -1.81 -9.06
C GLU A 45 -1.08 -0.54 -9.92
N ILE A 46 -0.14 -0.28 -10.83
CA ILE A 46 -0.02 0.97 -11.60
C ILE A 46 0.48 0.69 -13.03
N ASP A 47 -0.04 1.45 -14.00
CA ASP A 47 0.51 1.55 -15.35
C ASP A 47 1.66 2.57 -15.34
N ILE A 48 2.82 2.17 -15.87
CA ILE A 48 4.00 3.00 -15.92
C ILE A 48 4.43 3.15 -17.38
N LYS A 49 4.41 4.39 -17.88
CA LYS A 49 4.82 4.70 -19.25
C LYS A 49 5.94 5.71 -19.26
N ARG A 50 6.96 5.45 -20.08
CA ARG A 50 8.04 6.40 -20.35
C ARG A 50 7.80 7.04 -21.71
N VAL A 51 7.69 8.37 -21.75
CA VAL A 51 7.39 9.16 -22.95
C VAL A 51 8.40 10.29 -23.14
N ASP A 52 8.43 10.84 -24.36
CA ASP A 52 9.32 11.94 -24.78
C ASP A 52 10.79 11.73 -24.40
N VAL A 53 11.29 10.53 -24.68
CA VAL A 53 12.64 10.14 -24.31
C VAL A 53 13.63 10.69 -25.34
N GLU A 54 14.50 11.58 -24.89
CA GLU A 54 15.70 11.95 -25.64
C GLU A 54 16.92 11.29 -24.99
N GLN A 55 17.54 10.34 -25.70
CA GLN A 55 18.72 9.64 -25.22
C GLN A 55 19.99 10.31 -25.76
N GLY A 56 20.94 10.54 -24.87
CA GLY A 56 22.22 11.16 -25.18
C GLY A 56 23.35 10.59 -24.34
N TRP A 57 24.59 10.80 -24.78
CA TRP A 57 25.77 10.28 -24.08
C TRP A 57 26.11 11.06 -22.81
N TRP A 58 25.69 12.33 -22.73
CA TRP A 58 25.97 13.26 -21.63
C TRP A 58 24.77 13.49 -20.74
N SER A 59 23.61 13.56 -21.36
CA SER A 59 22.34 13.72 -20.68
C SER A 59 21.28 12.89 -21.36
N SER A 60 20.23 12.57 -20.62
CA SER A 60 19.01 11.99 -21.16
C SER A 60 17.82 12.60 -20.46
N THR A 61 16.78 12.90 -21.20
CA THR A 61 15.57 13.53 -20.68
C THR A 61 14.36 12.68 -21.01
N GLY A 62 13.28 12.94 -20.30
CA GLY A 62 11.98 12.40 -20.63
C GLY A 62 11.02 12.49 -19.47
N ARG A 63 9.91 11.77 -19.60
CA ARG A 63 8.80 11.84 -18.64
C ARG A 63 8.34 10.44 -18.30
N ILE A 64 8.16 10.16 -17.02
CA ILE A 64 7.55 8.93 -16.52
C ILE A 64 6.13 9.27 -16.09
N LEU A 65 5.16 8.58 -16.68
CA LEU A 65 3.75 8.71 -16.38
C LEU A 65 3.34 7.50 -15.55
N LEU A 66 2.83 7.74 -14.36
CA LEU A 66 2.22 6.73 -13.50
C LEU A 66 0.71 6.98 -13.47
N ALA A 67 -0.07 5.96 -13.74
CA ALA A 67 -1.53 6.02 -13.72
C ALA A 67 -2.09 4.74 -13.08
N PRO A 68 -3.30 4.77 -12.50
CA PRO A 68 -3.97 3.55 -12.10
C PRO A 68 -4.25 2.67 -13.33
N LEU A 69 -4.22 1.33 -13.16
CA LEU A 69 -4.49 0.39 -14.26
C LEU A 69 -5.90 0.55 -14.86
N PHE A 70 -6.86 0.97 -14.04
CA PHE A 70 -8.25 1.20 -14.46
C PHE A 70 -8.73 2.57 -13.96
N GLY A 71 -9.44 3.27 -14.84
CA GLY A 71 -9.93 4.63 -14.58
C GLY A 71 -8.87 5.71 -14.84
N GLN A 72 -9.33 6.95 -14.95
CA GLN A 72 -8.47 8.14 -15.12
C GLN A 72 -8.68 9.09 -13.94
N THR A 73 -8.61 8.56 -12.72
CA THR A 73 -8.87 9.34 -11.50
C THR A 73 -7.69 10.25 -11.16
N TRP A 74 -6.47 9.77 -11.40
CA TRP A 74 -5.24 10.52 -11.20
C TRP A 74 -4.16 10.08 -12.18
N GLN A 75 -3.20 10.97 -12.46
CA GLN A 75 -1.98 10.65 -13.19
C GLN A 75 -0.82 11.44 -12.57
N LEU A 76 0.27 10.76 -12.24
CA LEU A 76 1.50 11.37 -11.77
C LEU A 76 2.51 11.43 -12.91
N GLU A 77 2.94 12.64 -13.26
CA GLU A 77 3.97 12.90 -14.27
C GLU A 77 5.28 13.27 -13.57
N LEU A 78 6.30 12.46 -13.74
CA LEU A 78 7.66 12.71 -13.26
C LEU A 78 8.53 13.10 -14.46
N THR A 79 8.89 14.37 -14.58
CA THR A 79 9.92 14.79 -15.53
C THR A 79 11.28 14.34 -14.99
N TYR A 80 12.20 13.92 -15.86
CA TYR A 80 13.57 13.64 -15.46
C TYR A 80 14.56 14.25 -16.43
N HIS A 81 15.65 14.76 -15.87
CA HIS A 81 16.86 15.13 -16.56
C HIS A 81 18.03 14.36 -15.93
N ALA A 82 18.49 13.33 -16.63
CA ALA A 82 19.62 12.49 -16.25
C ALA A 82 20.92 13.10 -16.79
N ARG A 83 21.93 13.27 -15.95
CA ARG A 83 23.30 13.69 -16.29
C ARG A 83 24.24 12.51 -16.07
N HIS A 84 24.80 12.00 -17.16
CA HIS A 84 25.64 10.80 -17.18
C HIS A 84 27.08 11.15 -16.85
N GLY A 85 27.56 10.65 -15.72
CA GLY A 85 28.98 10.59 -15.39
C GLY A 85 29.56 9.22 -15.70
N VAL A 86 30.86 9.06 -15.40
CA VAL A 86 31.58 7.79 -15.65
C VAL A 86 31.15 6.70 -14.67
N LEU A 87 30.90 7.07 -13.42
CA LEU A 87 30.61 6.15 -12.32
C LEU A 87 29.20 6.31 -11.75
N SER A 88 28.55 7.44 -12.00
CA SER A 88 27.21 7.73 -11.52
C SER A 88 26.43 8.59 -12.51
N THR A 89 25.11 8.45 -12.47
CA THR A 89 24.16 9.28 -13.21
C THR A 89 23.31 10.04 -12.21
N GLN A 90 23.32 11.36 -12.28
CA GLN A 90 22.44 12.22 -11.45
C GLN A 90 21.13 12.45 -12.18
N LEU A 91 20.02 12.39 -11.48
CA LEU A 91 18.69 12.68 -12.00
C LEU A 91 18.08 13.81 -11.19
N ASP A 92 17.43 14.73 -11.87
CA ASP A 92 16.65 15.79 -11.26
C ASP A 92 15.38 16.05 -12.10
N GLY A 93 14.33 16.54 -11.46
CA GLY A 93 13.09 16.86 -12.16
C GLY A 93 11.94 17.29 -11.25
N GLU A 94 10.76 17.35 -11.84
CA GLU A 94 9.53 17.80 -11.20
C GLU A 94 8.49 16.68 -11.20
N ALA A 95 7.70 16.62 -10.13
CA ALA A 95 6.60 15.69 -9.96
C ALA A 95 5.27 16.46 -10.02
N MET A 96 4.46 16.18 -11.03
CA MET A 96 3.21 16.88 -11.29
C MET A 96 2.04 15.91 -11.19
N LEU A 97 1.08 16.20 -10.32
CA LEU A 97 -0.13 15.40 -10.14
C LEU A 97 -1.26 16.02 -10.95
N ARG A 98 -1.81 15.24 -11.87
CA ARG A 98 -3.01 15.55 -12.66
C ARG A 98 -4.19 14.78 -12.09
N HIS A 99 -5.35 15.39 -12.04
CA HIS A 99 -6.56 14.78 -11.48
C HIS A 99 -7.76 14.95 -12.40
N GLY A 100 -8.61 13.92 -12.42
CA GLY A 100 -9.84 13.90 -13.18
C GLY A 100 -9.66 13.52 -14.66
N PRO A 101 -10.78 13.24 -15.35
CA PRO A 101 -10.78 12.76 -16.74
C PRO A 101 -10.27 13.80 -17.74
N ASP A 102 -10.36 15.08 -17.41
CA ASP A 102 -9.85 16.19 -18.22
C ASP A 102 -8.34 16.44 -17.99
N GLY A 103 -7.73 15.76 -17.00
CA GLY A 103 -6.30 15.81 -16.72
C GLY A 103 -5.82 17.16 -16.17
N ASP A 104 -6.69 17.87 -15.44
CA ASP A 104 -6.40 19.18 -14.84
C ASP A 104 -5.17 19.09 -13.94
N ASN A 105 -4.26 20.05 -14.08
CA ASN A 105 -3.07 20.10 -13.23
C ASN A 105 -3.47 20.54 -11.83
N LEU A 106 -3.17 19.72 -10.82
CA LEU A 106 -3.44 20.15 -9.45
C LEU A 106 -2.52 21.31 -9.06
N PHE A 107 -1.25 21.26 -9.46
CA PHE A 107 -0.30 22.33 -9.22
C PHE A 107 -0.48 23.47 -10.24
N GLY A 108 -0.59 24.71 -9.77
CA GLY A 108 -0.77 25.90 -10.62
C GLY A 108 -2.24 26.25 -10.91
N ASP A 109 -3.03 25.30 -11.44
CA ASP A 109 -4.43 25.57 -11.83
C ASP A 109 -5.40 25.46 -10.64
N SER A 110 -5.17 24.51 -9.72
CA SER A 110 -6.00 24.29 -8.52
C SER A 110 -5.31 24.62 -7.20
N LEU A 111 -3.97 24.59 -7.17
CA LEU A 111 -3.14 24.82 -5.97
C LEU A 111 -2.16 25.97 -6.19
N ALA A 112 -2.05 26.87 -5.20
CA ALA A 112 -1.09 27.97 -5.18
C ALA A 112 0.33 27.51 -4.75
N SER A 113 0.76 26.31 -5.14
CA SER A 113 2.08 25.76 -4.81
C SER A 113 2.80 25.27 -6.06
N SER A 114 4.13 25.40 -6.05
CA SER A 114 4.99 24.86 -7.10
C SER A 114 5.01 23.33 -7.05
N PRO A 115 5.11 22.65 -8.21
CA PRO A 115 5.28 21.21 -8.27
C PRO A 115 6.46 20.74 -7.39
N PRO A 116 6.32 19.64 -6.65
CA PRO A 116 7.41 19.06 -5.88
C PRO A 116 8.58 18.69 -6.78
N GLN A 117 9.80 19.01 -6.32
CA GLN A 117 11.03 18.61 -6.99
C GLN A 117 11.53 17.28 -6.45
N TRP A 118 12.17 16.51 -7.32
CA TRP A 118 12.82 15.26 -6.95
C TRP A 118 14.23 15.18 -7.52
N GLU A 119 15.07 14.45 -6.80
CA GLU A 119 16.45 14.19 -7.16
C GLU A 119 16.76 12.71 -6.92
N ALA A 120 17.62 12.15 -7.75
CA ALA A 120 18.15 10.81 -7.56
C ALA A 120 19.57 10.68 -8.09
N SER A 121 20.27 9.64 -7.67
CA SER A 121 21.61 9.29 -8.10
C SER A 121 21.69 7.79 -8.29
N TYR A 122 22.04 7.38 -9.50
CA TYR A 122 22.30 6.00 -9.86
C TYR A 122 23.81 5.76 -9.90
N HIS A 123 24.27 4.76 -9.16
CA HIS A 123 25.68 4.39 -9.08
C HIS A 123 25.94 3.16 -9.95
N THR A 124 26.69 3.34 -11.04
CA THR A 124 26.83 2.32 -12.09
C THR A 124 27.59 1.07 -11.67
N LEU A 125 28.50 1.18 -10.69
CA LEU A 125 29.36 0.07 -10.27
C LEU A 125 28.65 -0.97 -9.41
N ASN A 126 27.68 -0.54 -8.61
CA ASN A 126 26.90 -1.41 -7.73
C ASN A 126 25.42 -1.47 -8.10
N GLY A 127 24.96 -0.69 -9.07
CA GLY A 127 23.55 -0.64 -9.47
C GLY A 127 22.64 0.02 -8.44
N ALA A 128 23.20 0.73 -7.45
CA ALA A 128 22.42 1.35 -6.39
C ALA A 128 21.75 2.64 -6.89
N LEU A 129 20.45 2.78 -6.64
CA LEU A 129 19.71 4.02 -6.81
C LEU A 129 19.41 4.60 -5.43
N GLU A 130 19.65 5.90 -5.26
CA GLU A 130 19.22 6.66 -4.10
C GLU A 130 18.55 7.95 -4.56
N GLY A 131 17.51 8.41 -3.87
CA GLY A 131 16.83 9.63 -4.25
C GLY A 131 15.83 10.10 -3.21
N GLY A 132 15.23 11.25 -3.49
CA GLY A 132 14.24 11.84 -2.63
C GLY A 132 13.32 12.80 -3.37
N ILE A 133 12.13 12.95 -2.80
CA ILE A 133 11.09 13.86 -3.26
C ILE A 133 10.73 14.75 -2.08
N GLN A 134 10.79 16.06 -2.26
CA GLN A 134 10.28 17.02 -1.29
C GLN A 134 8.85 17.37 -1.67
N LEU A 135 7.89 16.94 -0.85
CA LEU A 135 6.48 17.21 -1.07
C LEU A 135 6.16 18.64 -0.64
N SER A 136 5.58 19.41 -1.55
CA SER A 136 5.08 20.76 -1.29
C SER A 136 3.80 20.71 -0.44
N PRO A 137 3.58 21.71 0.43
CA PRO A 137 2.27 21.89 1.05
C PRO A 137 1.19 22.05 -0.02
N LEU A 138 0.01 21.49 0.26
CA LEU A 138 -1.16 21.63 -0.61
C LEU A 138 -2.43 21.83 0.20
N ARG A 139 -3.37 22.54 -0.41
CA ARG A 139 -4.71 22.75 0.13
C ARG A 139 -5.73 22.51 -0.96
N ILE A 140 -6.47 21.41 -0.86
CA ILE A 140 -7.54 21.07 -1.78
C ILE A 140 -8.86 21.46 -1.12
N THR A 141 -9.63 22.32 -1.79
CA THR A 141 -10.97 22.70 -1.34
C THR A 141 -12.00 22.20 -2.36
N GLN A 142 -12.95 21.39 -1.90
CA GLN A 142 -14.05 20.90 -2.72
C GLN A 142 -15.37 21.07 -1.96
N GLN A 143 -16.22 22.00 -2.42
CA GLN A 143 -17.47 22.36 -1.75
C GLN A 143 -17.25 22.79 -0.28
N GLN A 144 -17.71 22.01 0.70
CA GLN A 144 -17.50 22.25 2.14
C GLN A 144 -16.31 21.45 2.72
N ARG A 145 -15.65 20.64 1.90
CA ARG A 145 -14.52 19.81 2.29
C ARG A 145 -13.21 20.53 2.03
N GLU A 146 -12.33 20.52 3.01
CA GLU A 146 -10.99 21.07 2.91
C GLU A 146 -9.97 20.04 3.39
N LEU A 147 -9.02 19.71 2.52
CA LEU A 147 -7.84 18.93 2.84
C LEU A 147 -6.65 19.87 2.84
N THR A 148 -5.98 20.04 3.98
CA THR A 148 -4.71 20.76 4.09
C THR A 148 -3.61 19.77 4.45
N PHE A 149 -2.53 19.74 3.68
CA PHE A 149 -1.34 18.93 3.92
C PHE A 149 -0.12 19.85 3.98
N GLU A 150 0.66 19.74 5.05
CA GLU A 150 1.77 20.66 5.35
C GLU A 150 3.07 20.29 4.61
N GLY A 151 3.07 19.22 3.82
CA GLY A 151 4.22 18.78 3.04
C GLY A 151 4.88 17.54 3.64
N GLY A 152 6.10 17.26 3.19
CA GLY A 152 6.84 16.10 3.67
C GLY A 152 8.04 15.77 2.80
N ARG A 153 8.71 14.67 3.12
CA ARG A 153 9.86 14.17 2.40
C ARG A 153 9.78 12.67 2.21
N LEU A 154 9.98 12.24 0.97
CA LEU A 154 10.17 10.85 0.61
C LEU A 154 11.65 10.65 0.31
N ARG A 155 12.23 9.55 0.79
CA ARG A 155 13.55 9.08 0.39
C ARG A 155 13.44 7.63 -0.02
N PHE A 156 14.01 7.28 -1.15
CA PHE A 156 14.10 5.90 -1.60
C PHE A 156 15.55 5.54 -1.83
N SER A 157 15.90 4.30 -1.53
CA SER A 157 17.20 3.75 -1.88
C SER A 157 17.12 2.26 -2.08
N GLY A 158 17.96 1.71 -2.93
CA GLY A 158 17.93 0.28 -3.19
C GLY A 158 18.84 -0.12 -4.32
N GLU A 159 18.88 -1.43 -4.52
CA GLU A 159 19.45 -2.07 -5.70
C GLU A 159 18.40 -3.01 -6.30
N GLN A 160 18.75 -3.66 -7.40
CA GLN A 160 17.87 -4.63 -8.03
C GLN A 160 17.46 -5.70 -7.00
N GLY A 161 16.15 -5.88 -6.81
CA GLY A 161 15.59 -6.86 -5.89
C GLY A 161 15.53 -6.46 -4.41
N ASP A 162 16.03 -5.30 -3.97
CA ASP A 162 15.86 -4.79 -2.58
C ASP A 162 15.75 -3.26 -2.55
N TRP A 163 14.57 -2.76 -2.20
CA TRP A 163 14.24 -1.35 -2.13
C TRP A 163 13.82 -0.95 -0.74
N ARG A 164 14.18 0.28 -0.35
CA ARG A 164 13.77 0.92 0.89
C ARG A 164 13.13 2.25 0.57
N LEU A 165 12.01 2.53 1.20
CA LEU A 165 11.31 3.80 1.16
C LEU A 165 11.15 4.32 2.58
N ARG A 166 11.53 5.59 2.80
CA ARG A 166 11.26 6.32 4.02
C ARG A 166 10.47 7.57 3.70
N ALA A 167 9.24 7.65 4.21
CA ALA A 167 8.44 8.87 4.19
C ALA A 167 8.47 9.53 5.57
N GLN A 168 8.61 10.85 5.55
CA GLN A 168 8.34 11.74 6.69
C GLN A 168 7.26 12.70 6.20
N LEU A 169 6.03 12.50 6.63
CA LEU A 169 4.89 13.32 6.26
C LEU A 169 4.63 14.31 7.39
N GLU A 170 4.47 15.58 7.05
CA GLU A 170 4.02 16.59 8.00
C GLU A 170 2.52 16.42 8.28
N ALA A 171 2.00 17.21 9.22
CA ALA A 171 0.61 17.13 9.61
C ALA A 171 -0.34 17.40 8.43
N TRP A 172 -1.51 16.78 8.50
CA TRP A 172 -2.60 17.06 7.58
C TRP A 172 -3.95 17.06 8.27
N THR A 173 -4.85 17.85 7.71
CA THR A 173 -6.19 18.04 8.26
C THR A 173 -7.21 17.87 7.16
N LEU A 174 -8.23 17.06 7.43
CA LEU A 174 -9.41 16.89 6.60
C LEU A 174 -10.60 17.46 7.38
N SER A 175 -11.25 18.46 6.81
CA SER A 175 -12.44 19.09 7.35
C SER A 175 -13.62 18.85 6.41
N ASP A 176 -14.79 18.50 6.97
CA ASP A 176 -16.09 18.46 6.27
C ASP A 176 -17.09 19.36 7.01
N GLY A 177 -16.66 20.60 7.30
CA GLY A 177 -17.44 21.63 8.00
C GLY A 177 -17.61 21.38 9.50
N ALA A 178 -18.43 20.38 9.87
CA ALA A 178 -18.73 20.05 11.28
C ALA A 178 -17.78 19.00 11.88
N VAL A 179 -17.09 18.26 11.02
CA VAL A 179 -16.19 17.16 11.39
C VAL A 179 -14.78 17.49 10.93
N ARG A 180 -13.80 17.27 11.79
CA ARG A 180 -12.39 17.49 11.47
C ARG A 180 -11.56 16.29 11.92
N LEU A 181 -10.78 15.75 10.99
CA LEU A 181 -9.74 14.76 11.24
C LEU A 181 -8.40 15.47 11.10
N GLU A 182 -7.60 15.48 12.16
CA GLU A 182 -6.23 15.97 12.16
C GLU A 182 -5.30 14.78 12.35
N ILE A 183 -4.35 14.62 11.46
CA ILE A 183 -3.31 13.60 11.55
C ILE A 183 -2.00 14.34 11.66
N GLY A 184 -1.30 14.16 12.78
CA GLY A 184 0.00 14.76 13.04
C GLY A 184 1.09 14.16 12.15
N PRO A 185 2.36 14.54 12.42
CA PRO A 185 3.49 14.00 11.68
C PRO A 185 3.48 12.47 11.66
N ALA A 186 3.81 11.91 10.51
CA ALA A 186 3.84 10.47 10.30
C ALA A 186 5.14 10.02 9.65
N THR A 187 5.65 8.86 10.07
CA THR A 187 6.82 8.23 9.45
C THR A 187 6.44 6.87 8.90
N LEU A 188 6.76 6.64 7.63
CA LEU A 188 6.62 5.35 6.98
C LEU A 188 8.02 4.84 6.65
N ASN A 189 8.35 3.63 7.10
CA ASN A 189 9.51 2.90 6.63
C ASN A 189 9.01 1.63 5.94
N SER A 190 9.29 1.51 4.66
CA SER A 190 8.95 0.34 3.85
C SER A 190 10.22 -0.29 3.30
N GLN A 191 10.32 -1.61 3.33
CA GLN A 191 11.34 -2.38 2.64
C GLN A 191 10.66 -3.40 1.74
N TYR A 192 11.09 -3.48 0.49
CA TYR A 192 10.54 -4.36 -0.53
C TYR A 192 11.67 -5.14 -1.19
N ALA A 193 11.69 -6.45 -0.96
CA ALA A 193 12.63 -7.37 -1.58
C ALA A 193 11.89 -8.29 -2.55
N TYR A 194 12.44 -8.54 -3.74
CA TYR A 194 11.77 -9.34 -4.78
C TYR A 194 12.76 -10.10 -5.66
N THR A 195 12.25 -11.16 -6.29
CA THR A 195 12.96 -11.92 -7.35
C THR A 195 12.53 -11.45 -8.73
N GLU A 196 13.27 -11.82 -9.78
CA GLU A 196 12.96 -11.46 -11.18
C GLU A 196 11.47 -11.65 -11.52
N GLY A 197 10.86 -10.63 -12.16
CA GLY A 197 9.45 -10.61 -12.52
C GLY A 197 8.48 -10.59 -11.33
N ALA A 198 8.96 -10.22 -10.13
CA ALA A 198 8.22 -10.25 -8.87
C ALA A 198 7.59 -11.63 -8.54
N HIS A 199 8.23 -12.72 -8.97
CA HIS A 199 7.72 -14.07 -8.76
C HIS A 199 7.53 -14.39 -7.27
N ALA A 200 8.54 -14.07 -6.46
CA ALA A 200 8.47 -14.04 -5.01
C ALA A 200 8.86 -12.64 -4.51
N PHE A 201 8.21 -12.18 -3.45
CA PHE A 201 8.55 -10.90 -2.81
C PHE A 201 8.26 -10.90 -1.32
N THR A 202 8.89 -9.98 -0.61
CA THR A 202 8.59 -9.64 0.78
C THR A 202 8.54 -8.12 0.92
N GLN A 203 7.46 -7.60 1.48
CA GLN A 203 7.28 -6.20 1.84
C GLN A 203 7.12 -6.08 3.35
N GLU A 204 7.92 -5.24 3.99
CA GLU A 204 7.76 -4.86 5.40
C GLU A 204 7.49 -3.37 5.49
N ASP A 205 6.33 -2.99 6.00
CA ASP A 205 5.93 -1.60 6.21
C ASP A 205 5.79 -1.32 7.70
N ARG A 206 6.32 -0.18 8.15
CA ARG A 206 6.13 0.36 9.49
C ARG A 206 5.69 1.80 9.39
N LEU A 207 4.44 2.08 9.75
CA LEU A 207 3.86 3.40 9.85
C LEU A 207 3.73 3.78 11.33
N LEU A 208 4.27 4.94 11.69
CA LEU A 208 4.05 5.59 12.98
C LEU A 208 3.36 6.91 12.72
N VAL A 209 2.21 7.12 13.35
CA VAL A 209 1.48 8.38 13.37
C VAL A 209 1.60 8.96 14.77
N GLU A 210 2.24 10.13 14.90
CA GLU A 210 2.51 10.72 16.22
C GLU A 210 1.23 11.09 16.97
N SER A 211 0.25 11.64 16.24
CA SER A 211 -1.05 11.99 16.78
C SER A 211 -2.15 11.85 15.73
N LEU A 212 -3.34 11.45 16.18
CA LEU A 212 -4.56 11.45 15.37
C LEU A 212 -5.66 12.04 16.22
N SER A 213 -6.32 13.08 15.74
CA SER A 213 -7.41 13.73 16.43
C SER A 213 -8.67 13.75 15.57
N TRP A 214 -9.77 13.28 16.15
CA TRP A 214 -11.08 13.29 15.54
C TRP A 214 -12.00 14.21 16.32
N HIS A 215 -12.48 15.25 15.66
CA HIS A 215 -13.38 16.24 16.22
C HIS A 215 -14.72 16.18 15.51
N GLN A 216 -15.78 16.02 16.28
CA GLN A 216 -17.17 16.22 15.84
C GLN A 216 -17.94 16.96 16.95
N PRO A 217 -19.12 17.54 16.69
CA PRO A 217 -19.76 18.49 17.62
C PRO A 217 -19.99 18.00 19.05
N GLN A 218 -20.01 16.69 19.29
CA GLN A 218 -20.27 16.08 20.61
C GLN A 218 -19.15 15.12 21.07
N LEU A 219 -18.07 14.96 20.30
CA LEU A 219 -17.04 13.99 20.61
C LEU A 219 -15.68 14.48 20.09
N LYS A 220 -14.70 14.44 20.98
CA LYS A 220 -13.29 14.63 20.67
C LYS A 220 -12.55 13.35 21.05
N LEU A 221 -11.83 12.78 20.10
CA LEU A 221 -10.96 11.63 20.32
C LEU A 221 -9.55 12.03 19.92
N ASP A 222 -8.58 11.78 20.80
CA ASP A 222 -7.17 12.03 20.54
C ASP A 222 -6.41 10.72 20.73
N ALA A 223 -5.88 10.15 19.67
CA ALA A 223 -4.98 9.01 19.70
C ALA A 223 -3.53 9.48 19.61
N THR A 224 -2.64 8.85 20.36
CA THR A 224 -1.22 9.17 20.37
C THR A 224 -0.37 7.95 20.03
N ALA A 225 0.68 8.16 19.24
CA ALA A 225 1.68 7.16 18.88
C ALA A 225 1.09 5.86 18.27
N VAL A 226 0.13 6.00 17.36
CA VAL A 226 -0.47 4.87 16.63
C VAL A 226 0.60 4.24 15.73
N ARG A 227 0.84 2.94 15.93
CA ARG A 227 1.85 2.17 15.21
C ARG A 227 1.19 1.05 14.42
N LEU A 228 1.51 0.97 13.14
CA LEU A 228 1.06 -0.06 12.24
C LEU A 228 2.28 -0.71 11.60
N ALA A 229 2.47 -2.00 11.83
CA ALA A 229 3.43 -2.82 11.12
C ALA A 229 2.68 -3.82 10.24
N ASN A 230 3.11 -3.93 8.99
CA ASN A 230 2.57 -4.88 8.03
C ASN A 230 3.73 -5.65 7.41
N ARG A 231 3.57 -6.96 7.23
CA ARG A 231 4.48 -7.80 6.47
C ARG A 231 3.71 -8.63 5.46
N VAL A 232 4.01 -8.45 4.19
CA VAL A 232 3.45 -9.23 3.09
C VAL A 232 4.56 -10.07 2.49
N SER A 233 4.32 -11.36 2.29
CA SER A 233 5.26 -12.24 1.60
C SER A 233 4.54 -13.13 0.61
N LEU A 234 5.00 -13.14 -0.63
CA LEU A 234 4.60 -14.07 -1.67
C LEU A 234 5.76 -15.03 -1.93
N ASP A 235 5.52 -16.33 -1.75
CA ASP A 235 6.47 -17.38 -2.13
C ASP A 235 5.89 -18.27 -3.24
N ASP A 236 6.52 -19.42 -3.50
CA ASP A 236 6.08 -20.34 -4.55
C ASP A 236 4.68 -20.95 -4.30
N GLN A 237 4.20 -20.94 -3.05
CA GLN A 237 2.97 -21.62 -2.63
C GLN A 237 1.86 -20.64 -2.29
N GLU A 238 2.14 -19.65 -1.44
CA GLU A 238 1.11 -18.77 -0.89
C GLU A 238 1.54 -17.30 -0.79
N LEU A 239 0.53 -16.42 -0.77
CA LEU A 239 0.65 -15.08 -0.21
C LEU A 239 0.24 -15.10 1.25
N ARG A 240 1.09 -14.53 2.11
CA ARG A 240 0.84 -14.31 3.53
C ARG A 240 0.92 -12.81 3.85
N MET A 241 0.01 -12.35 4.70
CA MET A 241 -0.05 -10.98 5.20
C MET A 241 -0.13 -11.00 6.72
N GLN A 242 0.76 -10.30 7.40
CA GLN A 242 0.78 -10.16 8.85
C GLN A 242 0.59 -8.69 9.21
N LEU A 243 -0.32 -8.44 10.14
CA LEU A 243 -0.71 -7.13 10.60
C LEU A 243 -0.48 -7.04 12.11
N ASP A 244 0.27 -6.04 12.56
CA ASP A 244 0.41 -5.66 13.97
C ASP A 244 0.05 -4.18 14.10
N LEU A 245 -1.03 -3.90 14.81
CA LEU A 245 -1.57 -2.57 15.05
C LEU A 245 -1.56 -2.30 16.55
N ASP A 246 -0.84 -1.27 16.96
CA ASP A 246 -0.86 -0.71 18.30
C ASP A 246 -1.55 0.66 18.22
N LEU A 247 -2.73 0.76 18.82
CA LEU A 247 -3.57 1.96 18.83
C LEU A 247 -3.03 3.03 19.80
N GLY A 248 -2.03 2.70 20.62
CA GLY A 248 -1.53 3.57 21.67
C GLY A 248 -2.61 3.89 22.70
N GLU A 249 -2.64 5.14 23.15
CA GLU A 249 -3.69 5.65 24.02
C GLU A 249 -4.65 6.54 23.24
N ILE A 250 -5.93 6.19 23.27
CA ILE A 250 -7.03 7.01 22.79
C ILE A 250 -7.64 7.72 23.98
N HIS A 251 -7.66 9.04 23.93
CA HIS A 251 -8.19 9.92 24.94
C HIS A 251 -9.50 10.55 24.49
N THR A 252 -10.38 10.81 25.46
CA THR A 252 -11.52 11.71 25.30
C THR A 252 -11.62 12.60 26.53
N ALA A 253 -11.79 13.91 26.35
CA ALA A 253 -11.84 14.88 27.45
C ALA A 253 -10.68 14.72 28.48
N GLU A 254 -9.45 14.52 27.99
CA GLU A 254 -8.23 14.32 28.79
C GLU A 254 -8.22 13.05 29.66
N GLN A 255 -9.07 12.06 29.36
CA GLN A 255 -9.10 10.75 30.01
C GLN A 255 -8.86 9.64 29.00
N VAL A 256 -8.13 8.60 29.42
CA VAL A 256 -7.92 7.40 28.59
C VAL A 256 -9.25 6.69 28.37
N LEU A 257 -9.72 6.73 27.13
CA LEU A 257 -10.90 6.03 26.67
C LEU A 257 -10.58 4.58 26.36
N LEU A 258 -9.50 4.34 25.62
CA LEU A 258 -9.15 3.02 25.08
C LEU A 258 -7.64 2.91 24.86
N THR A 259 -7.07 1.76 25.19
CA THR A 259 -5.79 1.29 24.66
C THR A 259 -6.01 -0.03 23.93
N GLY A 260 -5.17 -0.33 22.94
CA GLY A 260 -5.38 -1.58 22.21
C GLY A 260 -4.25 -2.04 21.30
N GLN A 261 -4.13 -3.35 21.18
CA GLN A 261 -3.24 -4.03 20.25
C GLN A 261 -4.00 -5.10 19.46
N VAL A 262 -3.71 -5.19 18.16
CA VAL A 262 -4.26 -6.19 17.24
C VAL A 262 -3.12 -6.85 16.47
N GLU A 263 -2.99 -8.17 16.58
CA GLU A 263 -2.10 -8.99 15.76
C GLU A 263 -2.95 -9.98 14.95
N ALA A 264 -2.88 -9.89 13.63
CA ALA A 264 -3.62 -10.74 12.70
C ALA A 264 -2.73 -11.28 11.57
N GLU A 265 -3.05 -12.46 11.07
CA GLU A 265 -2.37 -13.08 9.92
C GLU A 265 -3.40 -13.63 8.93
N LEU A 266 -3.29 -13.22 7.66
CA LEU A 266 -3.99 -13.84 6.55
C LEU A 266 -3.01 -14.72 5.77
N SER A 267 -3.33 -15.99 5.60
CA SER A 267 -2.48 -17.00 4.94
C SER A 267 -3.27 -17.85 3.95
N ARG A 268 -2.56 -18.70 3.19
CA ARG A 268 -3.12 -19.65 2.21
C ARG A 268 -3.89 -19.01 1.07
N LEU A 269 -3.45 -17.85 0.63
CA LEU A 269 -3.89 -17.26 -0.62
C LEU A 269 -3.04 -17.86 -1.75
N ASN A 270 -3.66 -18.48 -2.75
CA ASN A 270 -2.94 -19.23 -3.78
C ASN A 270 -2.01 -18.31 -4.61
N ALA A 271 -0.70 -18.59 -4.58
CA ALA A 271 0.31 -17.74 -5.22
C ALA A 271 0.18 -17.70 -6.76
N ASP A 272 -0.06 -18.84 -7.39
CA ASP A 272 -0.18 -18.93 -8.85
C ASP A 272 -1.41 -18.19 -9.38
N ALA A 273 -2.52 -18.25 -8.65
CA ALA A 273 -3.73 -17.50 -8.95
C ALA A 273 -3.51 -15.99 -8.83
N ILE A 274 -2.75 -15.53 -7.82
CA ILE A 274 -2.37 -14.11 -7.69
C ILE A 274 -1.54 -13.67 -8.90
N ARG A 275 -0.49 -14.41 -9.25
CA ARG A 275 0.36 -14.11 -10.42
C ARG A 275 -0.46 -14.08 -11.71
N SER A 276 -1.36 -15.05 -11.88
CA SER A 276 -2.26 -15.14 -13.04
C SER A 276 -3.24 -13.98 -13.10
N THR A 277 -3.82 -13.58 -11.96
CA THR A 277 -4.71 -12.42 -11.84
C THR A 277 -3.99 -11.15 -12.25
N MET A 278 -2.77 -10.94 -11.75
CA MET A 278 -1.94 -9.77 -12.10
C MET A 278 -1.54 -9.75 -13.57
N SER A 279 -1.21 -10.90 -14.14
CA SER A 279 -0.98 -11.01 -15.59
C SER A 279 -2.22 -10.63 -16.40
N ARG A 280 -3.40 -11.12 -15.99
CA ARG A 280 -4.65 -10.84 -16.69
C ARG A 280 -5.07 -9.38 -16.58
N LEU A 281 -4.92 -8.77 -15.40
CA LEU A 281 -5.19 -7.35 -15.18
C LEU A 281 -4.36 -6.48 -16.14
N ARG A 282 -3.09 -6.82 -16.36
CA ARG A 282 -2.21 -6.11 -17.31
C ARG A 282 -2.65 -6.28 -18.75
N GLU A 283 -2.98 -7.49 -19.18
CA GLU A 283 -3.52 -7.73 -20.53
C GLU A 283 -4.79 -6.88 -20.79
N LEU A 284 -5.66 -6.79 -19.78
CA LEU A 284 -6.89 -6.03 -19.87
C LEU A 284 -6.63 -4.52 -19.91
N ALA A 285 -5.74 -4.01 -19.05
CA ALA A 285 -5.33 -2.61 -19.04
C ALA A 285 -4.70 -2.21 -20.39
N ALA A 286 -3.78 -3.03 -20.93
CA ALA A 286 -3.14 -2.79 -22.22
C ALA A 286 -4.12 -2.81 -23.40
N SER A 287 -5.19 -3.61 -23.30
CA SER A 287 -6.22 -3.69 -24.36
C SER A 287 -7.16 -2.48 -24.39
N GLY A 288 -7.25 -1.70 -23.30
CA GLY A 288 -8.17 -0.56 -23.17
C GLY A 288 -9.66 -0.90 -23.19
N ARG A 289 -10.03 -2.19 -23.17
CA ARG A 289 -11.40 -2.66 -23.45
C ARG A 289 -12.41 -2.45 -22.31
N HIS A 290 -11.96 -2.17 -21.09
CA HIS A 290 -12.83 -2.18 -19.89
C HIS A 290 -12.84 -0.87 -19.10
N ALA A 291 -12.48 0.26 -19.72
CA ALA A 291 -12.33 1.56 -19.04
C ALA A 291 -13.65 2.18 -18.49
N GLY A 292 -14.77 1.44 -18.42
CA GLY A 292 -16.04 1.97 -17.95
C GLY A 292 -17.10 0.95 -17.51
N ASP A 293 -16.87 -0.35 -17.67
CA ASP A 293 -17.82 -1.40 -17.26
C ASP A 293 -17.19 -2.29 -16.18
N ARG A 294 -17.46 -1.91 -14.92
CA ARG A 294 -16.96 -2.60 -13.72
C ARG A 294 -17.51 -4.02 -13.61
N GLU A 295 -18.75 -4.25 -14.01
CA GLU A 295 -19.38 -5.58 -13.93
C GLU A 295 -18.77 -6.52 -14.96
N ALA A 296 -18.57 -6.07 -16.20
CA ALA A 296 -17.88 -6.86 -17.21
C ALA A 296 -16.43 -7.18 -16.82
N LEU A 297 -15.71 -6.21 -16.25
CA LEU A 297 -14.36 -6.42 -15.74
C LEU A 297 -14.34 -7.44 -14.60
N LEU A 298 -15.27 -7.32 -13.65
CA LEU A 298 -15.36 -8.25 -12.53
C LEU A 298 -15.72 -9.66 -13.01
N ALA A 299 -16.67 -9.80 -13.94
CA ALA A 299 -17.05 -11.08 -14.53
C ALA A 299 -15.87 -11.78 -15.24
N GLU A 300 -15.01 -11.00 -15.90
CA GLU A 300 -13.83 -11.54 -16.59
C GLU A 300 -12.71 -11.96 -15.63
N LEU A 301 -12.54 -11.22 -14.53
CA LEU A 301 -11.55 -11.51 -13.50
C LEU A 301 -12.01 -12.56 -12.49
N GLU A 302 -13.31 -12.78 -12.37
CA GLU A 302 -13.93 -13.66 -11.37
C GLU A 302 -13.29 -15.05 -11.28
N PRO A 303 -13.01 -15.77 -12.39
CA PRO A 303 -12.35 -17.08 -12.30
C PRO A 303 -10.97 -17.00 -11.64
N TYR A 304 -10.20 -15.94 -11.91
CA TYR A 304 -8.87 -15.74 -11.35
C TYR A 304 -8.94 -15.35 -9.87
N LEU A 305 -9.86 -14.44 -9.52
CA LEU A 305 -10.09 -14.01 -8.14
C LEU A 305 -10.59 -15.14 -7.24
N LEU A 306 -11.48 -15.99 -7.76
CA LEU A 306 -11.93 -17.18 -7.03
C LEU A 306 -10.78 -18.17 -6.81
N ALA A 307 -9.91 -18.38 -7.81
CA ALA A 307 -8.77 -19.29 -7.70
C ALA A 307 -7.80 -18.89 -6.57
N ILE A 308 -7.70 -17.60 -6.20
CA ILE A 308 -6.91 -17.15 -5.04
C ILE A 308 -7.40 -17.82 -3.74
N LEU A 309 -8.70 -18.11 -3.65
CA LEU A 309 -9.35 -18.69 -2.47
C LEU A 309 -9.34 -20.24 -2.46
N GLN A 310 -8.74 -20.87 -3.47
CA GLN A 310 -8.79 -22.33 -3.66
C GLN A 310 -8.13 -23.10 -2.52
N ASP A 311 -7.04 -22.58 -1.97
CA ASP A 311 -6.28 -23.23 -0.90
C ASP A 311 -6.85 -22.98 0.50
N SER A 312 -8.11 -22.51 0.56
CA SER A 312 -8.87 -22.27 1.78
C SER A 312 -8.17 -21.26 2.70
N PRO A 313 -8.22 -19.96 2.34
CA PRO A 313 -7.60 -18.88 3.10
C PRO A 313 -7.97 -18.92 4.57
N ARG A 314 -6.98 -18.58 5.40
CA ARG A 314 -7.09 -18.58 6.85
C ARG A 314 -6.71 -17.22 7.40
N LEU A 315 -7.61 -16.62 8.16
CA LEU A 315 -7.39 -15.40 8.93
C LEU A 315 -7.26 -15.77 10.41
N ASP A 316 -6.05 -15.72 10.95
CA ASP A 316 -5.76 -15.89 12.37
C ASP A 316 -5.78 -14.54 13.06
N LEU A 317 -6.63 -14.37 14.07
CA LEU A 317 -6.54 -13.29 15.04
C LEU A 317 -5.68 -13.80 16.20
N LYS A 318 -4.37 -13.55 16.12
CA LYS A 318 -3.40 -14.05 17.12
C LYS A 318 -3.56 -13.34 18.46
N ARG A 319 -3.90 -12.04 18.40
CA ARG A 319 -4.12 -11.23 19.59
C ARG A 319 -5.04 -10.07 19.26
N LEU A 320 -6.06 -9.87 20.07
CA LEU A 320 -6.80 -8.63 20.19
C LEU A 320 -6.87 -8.32 21.67
N GLU A 321 -6.16 -7.29 22.10
CA GLU A 321 -6.21 -6.79 23.47
C GLU A 321 -6.74 -5.36 23.41
N LEU A 322 -7.86 -5.11 24.06
CA LEU A 322 -8.49 -3.80 24.18
C LEU A 322 -8.77 -3.54 25.65
N ASP A 323 -8.36 -2.39 26.17
CA ASP A 323 -8.68 -1.98 27.53
C ASP A 323 -9.27 -0.58 27.53
N SER A 324 -10.46 -0.44 28.10
CA SER A 324 -11.18 0.82 28.25
C SER A 324 -11.41 1.10 29.74
N PRO A 325 -10.47 1.79 30.41
CA PRO A 325 -10.59 2.13 31.82
C PRO A 325 -11.85 2.96 32.12
N MET A 326 -12.22 3.87 31.21
CA MET A 326 -13.38 4.73 31.36
C MET A 326 -14.70 3.95 31.34
N LEU A 327 -14.78 2.86 30.55
CA LEU A 327 -15.95 1.98 30.48
C LEU A 327 -15.85 0.78 31.44
N GLY A 328 -14.68 0.56 32.05
CA GLY A 328 -14.40 -0.64 32.83
C GLY A 328 -14.47 -1.92 32.00
N LEU A 329 -14.11 -1.85 30.71
CA LEU A 329 -14.19 -2.95 29.76
C LEU A 329 -12.79 -3.37 29.34
N ALA A 330 -12.48 -4.65 29.48
CA ALA A 330 -11.32 -5.27 28.86
C ALA A 330 -11.79 -6.36 27.89
N ALA A 331 -11.13 -6.47 26.76
CA ALA A 331 -11.34 -7.55 25.81
C ALA A 331 -10.01 -8.16 25.43
N ARG A 332 -9.90 -9.47 25.64
CA ARG A 332 -8.79 -10.30 25.15
C ARG A 332 -9.39 -11.38 24.26
N VAL A 333 -9.10 -11.32 22.97
CA VAL A 333 -9.67 -12.24 21.97
C VAL A 333 -8.55 -12.84 21.13
N ASP A 334 -8.63 -14.14 20.90
CA ASP A 334 -7.90 -14.84 19.84
C ASP A 334 -8.83 -15.81 19.13
N GLY A 335 -8.42 -16.23 17.93
CA GLY A 335 -9.22 -17.14 17.13
C GLY A 335 -8.76 -17.23 15.69
N ALA A 336 -9.51 -17.99 14.90
CA ALA A 336 -9.26 -18.16 13.49
C ALA A 336 -10.55 -18.23 12.69
N LEU A 337 -10.51 -17.67 11.48
CA LEU A 337 -11.54 -17.78 10.47
C LEU A 337 -10.95 -18.46 9.24
N PHE A 338 -11.69 -19.40 8.69
CA PHE A 338 -11.32 -20.22 7.56
C PHE A 338 -12.38 -20.07 6.48
N PHE A 339 -11.92 -20.03 5.23
CA PHE A 339 -12.79 -20.07 4.07
C PHE A 339 -12.74 -21.45 3.40
N ASP A 340 -13.88 -22.09 3.17
CA ASP A 340 -13.96 -23.36 2.44
C ASP A 340 -13.79 -23.14 0.92
N GLY A 341 -12.55 -23.33 0.45
CA GLY A 341 -12.14 -23.17 -0.94
C GLY A 341 -12.58 -24.28 -1.92
N ARG A 342 -13.39 -25.25 -1.50
CA ARG A 342 -13.88 -26.31 -2.40
C ARG A 342 -15.04 -25.81 -3.26
N ARG A 343 -15.25 -26.36 -4.45
CA ARG A 343 -16.44 -26.05 -5.29
C ARG A 343 -16.67 -24.54 -5.48
N LEU A 344 -15.63 -23.80 -5.85
CA LEU A 344 -15.68 -22.35 -6.02
C LEU A 344 -16.60 -21.94 -7.18
N GLU A 345 -16.83 -22.83 -8.14
CA GLU A 345 -17.76 -22.65 -9.26
C GLU A 345 -19.21 -22.37 -8.84
N ALA A 346 -19.55 -22.68 -7.58
CA ALA A 346 -20.86 -22.35 -7.01
C ALA A 346 -20.94 -20.94 -6.41
N LEU A 347 -19.84 -20.17 -6.42
CA LEU A 347 -19.75 -18.80 -5.95
C LEU A 347 -19.68 -17.85 -7.14
N SER A 348 -20.22 -16.66 -6.93
CA SER A 348 -20.17 -15.57 -7.90
C SER A 348 -19.88 -14.28 -7.13
N LEU A 349 -18.86 -13.56 -7.56
CA LEU A 349 -18.49 -12.22 -7.13
C LEU A 349 -19.43 -11.18 -7.77
N THR A 350 -19.89 -11.43 -9.00
CA THR A 350 -20.82 -10.53 -9.71
C THR A 350 -22.21 -10.51 -9.08
N ASP A 351 -22.64 -11.62 -8.48
CA ASP A 351 -23.94 -11.72 -7.81
C ASP A 351 -23.91 -11.24 -6.36
N LEU A 352 -22.79 -10.69 -5.84
CA LEU A 352 -22.64 -10.37 -4.42
C LEU A 352 -23.69 -9.41 -3.87
N ASP A 353 -24.40 -8.65 -4.69
CA ASP A 353 -25.51 -7.80 -4.24
C ASP A 353 -26.78 -8.60 -3.90
N GLN A 354 -26.93 -9.81 -4.45
CA GLN A 354 -28.08 -10.68 -4.20
C GLN A 354 -27.97 -11.35 -2.82
N PRO A 355 -29.03 -11.32 -1.99
CA PRO A 355 -29.02 -11.95 -0.67
C PRO A 355 -28.62 -13.43 -0.71
N GLU A 356 -29.10 -14.19 -1.69
CA GLU A 356 -28.80 -15.62 -1.83
C GLU A 356 -27.32 -15.88 -2.13
N ALA A 357 -26.68 -15.03 -2.94
CA ALA A 357 -25.24 -15.10 -3.19
C ALA A 357 -24.45 -14.77 -1.92
N LYS A 358 -24.81 -13.69 -1.21
CA LYS A 358 -24.21 -13.36 0.11
C LYS A 358 -24.30 -14.52 1.08
N GLU A 359 -25.43 -15.22 1.12
CA GLU A 359 -25.58 -16.42 1.95
C GLU A 359 -24.67 -17.56 1.52
N ARG A 360 -24.53 -17.83 0.21
CA ARG A 360 -23.60 -18.85 -0.30
C ARG A 360 -22.17 -18.56 0.12
N TRP A 361 -21.73 -17.31 0.02
CA TRP A 361 -20.43 -16.85 0.50
C TRP A 361 -20.28 -17.00 2.01
N ARG A 362 -21.26 -16.52 2.78
CA ARG A 362 -21.27 -16.63 4.24
C ARG A 362 -21.16 -18.09 4.68
N ARG A 363 -21.83 -19.01 3.99
CA ARG A 363 -21.79 -20.46 4.27
C ARG A 363 -20.42 -21.12 4.06
N ARG A 364 -19.46 -20.43 3.44
CA ARG A 364 -18.08 -20.91 3.31
C ARG A 364 -17.19 -20.53 4.48
N LEU A 365 -17.67 -19.67 5.36
CA LEU A 365 -16.90 -19.23 6.51
C LEU A 365 -17.15 -20.17 7.68
N ASP A 366 -16.06 -20.72 8.19
CA ASP A 366 -16.00 -21.50 9.42
C ASP A 366 -14.94 -20.88 10.32
N GLY A 367 -15.09 -20.93 11.64
CA GLY A 367 -14.10 -20.34 12.54
C GLY A 367 -14.47 -20.48 14.00
N ASP A 368 -13.53 -20.13 14.85
CA ASP A 368 -13.65 -20.17 16.30
C ASP A 368 -12.90 -18.98 16.88
N PHE A 369 -13.53 -18.28 17.82
CA PHE A 369 -12.93 -17.18 18.55
C PHE A 369 -13.22 -17.34 20.03
N THR A 370 -12.23 -17.05 20.86
CA THR A 370 -12.36 -17.11 22.31
C THR A 370 -12.11 -15.72 22.88
N TRP A 371 -13.11 -15.15 23.54
CA TRP A 371 -12.96 -13.95 24.35
C TRP A 371 -12.79 -14.34 25.82
N TYR A 372 -11.59 -14.08 26.34
CA TYR A 372 -11.20 -14.32 27.72
C TYR A 372 -11.55 -13.13 28.61
N GLU A 373 -11.82 -13.41 29.88
CA GLU A 373 -12.11 -12.40 30.89
C GLU A 373 -13.29 -11.50 30.51
N LEU A 374 -14.37 -12.13 30.01
CA LEU A 374 -15.57 -11.45 29.55
C LEU A 374 -16.11 -10.50 30.65
N PRO A 375 -16.26 -9.19 30.37
CA PRO A 375 -16.83 -8.27 31.34
C PRO A 375 -18.26 -8.65 31.72
N THR A 376 -18.61 -8.56 33.00
CA THR A 376 -19.94 -8.95 33.52
C THR A 376 -21.09 -8.24 32.80
N VAL A 377 -20.89 -6.98 32.39
CA VAL A 377 -21.89 -6.20 31.63
C VAL A 377 -22.18 -6.82 30.27
N VAL A 378 -21.16 -7.37 29.60
CA VAL A 378 -21.31 -8.03 28.30
C VAL A 378 -22.00 -9.37 28.49
N ALA A 379 -21.64 -10.14 29.52
CA ALA A 379 -22.33 -11.38 29.88
C ALA A 379 -23.85 -11.12 30.11
N LEU A 380 -24.19 -10.05 30.82
CA LEU A 380 -25.58 -9.64 31.06
C LEU A 380 -26.31 -9.29 29.75
N TRP A 381 -25.69 -8.50 28.85
CA TRP A 381 -26.28 -8.13 27.57
C TRP A 381 -26.53 -9.34 26.66
N LEU A 382 -25.65 -10.34 26.71
CA LEU A 382 -25.79 -11.58 25.96
C LEU A 382 -26.73 -12.60 26.63
N GLY A 383 -27.30 -12.27 27.81
CA GLY A 383 -28.16 -13.16 28.58
C GLY A 383 -27.43 -14.40 29.11
N LEU A 384 -26.12 -14.28 29.34
CA LEU A 384 -25.27 -15.34 29.86
C LEU A 384 -25.19 -15.28 31.39
N PRO A 385 -24.87 -16.41 32.05
CA PRO A 385 -24.59 -16.42 33.48
C PRO A 385 -23.51 -15.40 33.86
N LEU A 386 -23.69 -14.68 34.97
CA LEU A 386 -22.77 -13.61 35.40
C LEU A 386 -21.37 -14.11 35.79
N ASP A 387 -21.22 -15.41 36.00
CA ASP A 387 -19.97 -16.12 36.24
C ASP A 387 -19.26 -16.57 34.95
N THR A 388 -19.83 -16.26 33.77
CA THR A 388 -19.21 -16.54 32.47
C THR A 388 -17.92 -15.73 32.31
N ARG A 389 -16.78 -16.41 32.38
CA ARG A 389 -15.45 -15.80 32.20
C ARG A 389 -14.95 -15.85 30.77
N THR A 390 -15.46 -16.80 29.99
CA THR A 390 -15.01 -17.05 28.61
C THR A 390 -16.22 -17.10 27.69
N LEU A 391 -16.12 -16.42 26.56
CA LEU A 391 -17.10 -16.46 25.49
C LEU A 391 -16.47 -17.18 24.28
N GLU A 392 -16.97 -18.36 23.97
CA GLU A 392 -16.63 -19.08 22.75
C GLU A 392 -17.59 -18.66 21.65
N VAL A 393 -17.06 -18.17 20.54
CA VAL A 393 -17.81 -17.73 19.36
C VAL A 393 -17.43 -18.65 18.21
N ASP A 394 -18.31 -19.58 17.87
CA ASP A 394 -18.14 -20.48 16.73
C ASP A 394 -18.85 -19.91 15.50
N VAL A 395 -18.16 -19.86 14.38
CA VAL A 395 -18.75 -19.62 13.06
C VAL A 395 -18.82 -20.97 12.36
N GLY A 396 -20.02 -21.49 12.14
CA GLY A 396 -20.23 -22.75 11.42
C GLY A 396 -21.10 -22.51 10.20
N ARG A 397 -20.54 -22.68 8.99
CA ARG A 397 -21.17 -22.35 7.72
C ARG A 397 -21.83 -20.98 7.77
N GLY A 398 -21.11 -20.00 8.29
CA GLY A 398 -21.58 -18.62 8.37
C GLY A 398 -22.67 -18.34 9.40
N GLN A 399 -23.01 -19.31 10.24
CA GLN A 399 -23.90 -19.12 11.38
C GLN A 399 -23.06 -18.95 12.63
N VAL A 400 -23.28 -17.84 13.33
CA VAL A 400 -22.54 -17.54 14.57
C VAL A 400 -23.28 -18.17 15.75
N ARG A 401 -22.53 -18.93 16.54
CA ARG A 401 -22.96 -19.54 17.80
C ARG A 401 -22.08 -18.99 18.92
N VAL A 402 -22.67 -18.80 20.08
CA VAL A 402 -22.02 -18.29 21.27
C VAL A 402 -22.22 -19.31 22.38
N ASN A 403 -21.13 -19.85 22.94
CA ASN A 403 -21.12 -20.93 23.91
C ASN A 403 -22.03 -22.09 23.46
N GLY A 404 -21.92 -22.49 22.18
CA GLY A 404 -22.73 -23.53 21.56
C GLY A 404 -24.20 -23.17 21.25
N ARG A 405 -24.69 -21.99 21.60
CA ARG A 405 -26.08 -21.54 21.33
C ARG A 405 -26.13 -20.61 20.13
N PRO A 406 -27.12 -20.72 19.23
CA PRO A 406 -27.28 -19.72 18.17
C PRO A 406 -27.50 -18.33 18.80
N LEU A 407 -26.81 -17.32 18.28
CA LEU A 407 -27.06 -15.93 18.69
C LEU A 407 -28.53 -15.59 18.44
N PRO A 408 -29.25 -14.98 19.40
CA PRO A 408 -30.53 -14.36 19.09
C PRO A 408 -30.34 -13.33 17.96
N PRO A 409 -31.31 -13.15 17.06
CA PRO A 409 -31.18 -12.19 15.96
C PRO A 409 -30.91 -10.81 16.55
N LEU A 410 -29.70 -10.28 16.30
CA LEU A 410 -29.23 -9.06 16.95
C LEU A 410 -29.92 -7.78 16.43
N TRP A 411 -30.68 -7.84 15.33
CA TRP A 411 -31.61 -6.78 14.91
C TRP A 411 -32.84 -7.39 14.21
N ARG A 412 -34.00 -6.73 14.35
CA ARG A 412 -35.22 -6.97 13.57
C ARG A 412 -35.40 -5.87 12.54
#